data_AF-A0A934BL27-F1
#
_entry.id   AF-A0A934BL27-F1
#
_cell.length_a   1.000
_cell.length_b   1.000
_cell.length_c   1.000
_cell.angle_alpha   90.00
_cell.angle_beta   90.00
_cell.angle_gamma   90.00
#
_symmetry.space_group_name_H-M   'P 1'
#
loop_
_entity.id
_entity.type
_entity.pdbx_description
1 polymer ?
#
loop_
_entity_poly.entity_id
_entity_poly.type
_entity_poly.pdbx_seq_one_letter_code
_entity_poly.pdbx_strand_id
1 'polypeptide(L)'
;MNNTLSEKEIADLKETLKRCSPETVEAAIRFRERHDPEALRAVVYGVIRRYQPANVGLRLENAGDDTSLIQDLGLDSLTLLEIVLTIEETLKIQINNEELKEIRTLGTLNQFLKNKIAGATAAPAAKQYSREHIALVLPQQPPFLFLDTAELGDETVKAGYQVKGDEFFLAGHFKDEPIFPASVLFEALGQAACLWVLEKAPKLLSKEIKTNHIFFATLDGAHVYRKVRPGQQLTFEGRLVKLRDPVAIFSCTASVNGDRVAAIDRLVLAFGEQLVPEEPAVTTPAVTPPPAATP
;
A
#
# COMPACT_ATOMS: atom_id res chain seq x y z
N MET A 1 -7.97 -15.91 -26.78
CA MET A 1 -6.55 -15.73 -27.15
C MET A 1 -5.75 -16.46 -26.10
N ASN A 2 -4.97 -17.49 -26.47
CA ASN A 2 -4.09 -18.16 -25.50
C ASN A 2 -2.82 -17.32 -25.36
N ASN A 3 -2.68 -16.62 -24.24
CA ASN A 3 -1.48 -15.86 -23.92
C ASN A 3 -0.60 -16.71 -23.02
N THR A 4 0.46 -17.33 -23.55
CA THR A 4 1.40 -18.09 -22.71
C THR A 4 2.18 -17.12 -21.82
N LEU A 5 2.13 -17.30 -20.51
CA LEU A 5 2.88 -16.45 -19.58
C LEU A 5 4.38 -16.69 -19.72
N SER A 6 5.17 -15.62 -19.58
CA SER A 6 6.62 -15.74 -19.48
C SER A 6 7.06 -16.41 -18.17
N GLU A 7 8.26 -16.99 -18.13
CA GLU A 7 8.83 -17.58 -16.90
C GLU A 7 8.87 -16.58 -15.74
N LYS A 8 9.17 -15.31 -16.04
CA LYS A 8 9.17 -14.22 -15.06
C LYS A 8 7.78 -13.99 -14.47
N GLU A 9 6.74 -13.93 -15.32
CA GLU A 9 5.38 -13.72 -14.84
C GLU A 9 4.86 -14.88 -14.01
N ILE A 10 5.25 -16.12 -14.33
CA ILE A 10 4.92 -17.30 -13.54
C ILE A 10 5.64 -17.24 -12.18
N ALA A 11 6.90 -16.82 -12.16
CA ALA A 11 7.66 -16.64 -10.92
C ALA A 11 7.04 -15.56 -10.01
N ASP A 12 6.69 -14.39 -10.56
CA ASP A 12 6.01 -13.31 -9.84
C ASP A 12 4.65 -13.77 -9.27
N LEU A 13 3.90 -14.56 -10.03
CA LEU A 13 2.61 -15.12 -9.59
C LEU A 13 2.79 -16.11 -8.43
N LYS A 14 3.79 -16.99 -8.52
CA LYS A 14 4.15 -17.93 -7.46
C LYS A 14 4.57 -17.21 -6.18
N GLU A 15 5.31 -16.11 -6.30
CA GLU A 15 5.71 -15.31 -5.15
C GLU A 15 4.51 -14.64 -4.49
N THR A 16 3.63 -14.02 -5.29
CA THR A 16 2.37 -13.41 -4.82
C THR A 16 1.51 -14.43 -4.05
N LEU A 17 1.40 -15.65 -4.60
CA LEU A 17 0.58 -16.74 -4.08
C LEU A 17 1.36 -17.74 -3.21
N LYS A 18 2.55 -17.39 -2.69
CA LYS A 18 3.44 -18.35 -1.99
C LYS A 18 2.85 -19.05 -0.77
N ARG A 19 1.78 -18.48 -0.19
CA ARG A 19 1.02 -19.06 0.95
C ARG A 19 -0.30 -19.72 0.55
N CYS A 20 -0.59 -19.81 -0.75
CA CYS A 20 -1.75 -20.49 -1.29
C CYS A 20 -1.36 -21.91 -1.73
N SER A 21 -2.37 -22.75 -1.99
CA SER A 21 -2.14 -24.12 -2.45
C SER A 21 -1.63 -24.14 -3.91
N PRO A 22 -0.93 -25.21 -4.35
CA PRO A 22 -0.51 -25.37 -5.73
C PRO A 22 -1.68 -25.24 -6.73
N GLU A 23 -2.86 -25.75 -6.37
CA GLU A 23 -4.07 -25.67 -7.19
C GLU A 23 -4.53 -24.22 -7.40
N THR A 24 -4.32 -23.36 -6.39
CA THR A 24 -4.63 -21.92 -6.50
C THR A 24 -3.70 -21.25 -7.50
N VAL A 25 -2.42 -21.59 -7.47
CA VAL A 25 -1.41 -21.07 -8.42
C VAL A 25 -1.73 -21.54 -9.84
N GLU A 26 -2.04 -22.82 -10.04
CA GLU A 26 -2.43 -23.37 -11.34
C GLU A 26 -3.71 -22.74 -11.87
N ALA A 27 -4.70 -22.50 -11.00
CA ALA A 27 -5.91 -21.76 -11.38
C ALA A 27 -5.57 -20.32 -11.82
N ALA A 28 -4.69 -19.63 -11.11
CA ALA A 28 -4.28 -18.28 -11.48
C ALA A 28 -3.52 -18.24 -12.81
N ILE A 29 -2.65 -19.22 -13.08
CA ILE A 29 -1.97 -19.38 -14.38
C ILE A 29 -3.02 -19.61 -15.48
N ARG A 30 -3.91 -20.60 -15.32
CA ARG A 30 -4.98 -20.88 -16.30
C ARG A 30 -5.84 -19.65 -16.58
N PHE A 31 -6.17 -18.91 -15.53
CA PHE A 31 -6.91 -17.66 -15.66
C PHE A 31 -6.15 -16.64 -16.51
N ARG A 32 -4.88 -16.37 -16.20
CA ARG A 32 -4.08 -15.38 -16.93
C ARG A 32 -3.79 -15.78 -18.38
N GLU A 33 -3.73 -17.08 -18.68
CA GLU A 33 -3.46 -17.55 -20.04
C GLU A 33 -4.71 -17.64 -20.92
N ARG A 34 -5.86 -17.99 -20.33
CA ARG A 34 -7.07 -18.38 -21.07
C ARG A 34 -8.33 -17.62 -20.67
N HIS A 35 -8.26 -16.75 -19.66
CA HIS A 35 -9.39 -16.07 -19.04
C HIS A 35 -10.50 -17.05 -18.59
N ASP A 36 -10.10 -18.21 -18.08
CA ASP A 36 -11.02 -19.27 -17.65
C ASP A 36 -11.89 -18.82 -16.46
N PRO A 37 -13.22 -18.62 -16.63
CA PRO A 37 -14.09 -18.18 -15.56
C PRO A 37 -14.25 -19.18 -14.42
N GLU A 38 -13.99 -20.48 -14.67
CA GLU A 38 -14.05 -21.51 -13.63
C GLU A 38 -12.84 -21.45 -12.70
N ALA A 39 -11.69 -21.04 -13.24
CA ALA A 39 -10.47 -20.83 -12.46
C ALA A 39 -10.60 -19.68 -11.45
N LEU A 40 -11.45 -18.69 -11.74
CA LEU A 40 -11.67 -17.52 -10.88
C LEU A 40 -12.08 -17.91 -9.46
N ARG A 41 -13.05 -18.83 -9.33
CA ARG A 41 -13.54 -19.27 -8.01
C ARG A 41 -12.43 -19.93 -7.21
N ALA A 42 -11.61 -20.75 -7.85
CA ALA A 42 -10.46 -21.40 -7.21
C ALA A 42 -9.41 -20.39 -6.74
N VAL A 43 -9.13 -19.34 -7.52
CA VAL A 43 -8.22 -18.26 -7.12
C VAL A 43 -8.78 -17.49 -5.92
N VAL A 44 -10.02 -17.01 -6.01
CA VAL A 44 -10.67 -16.23 -4.94
C VAL A 44 -10.71 -17.03 -3.64
N TYR A 45 -11.13 -18.29 -3.70
CA TYR A 45 -11.28 -19.13 -2.52
C TYR A 45 -9.90 -19.50 -1.94
N GLY A 46 -8.91 -19.78 -2.80
CA GLY A 46 -7.54 -20.03 -2.38
C GLY A 46 -6.91 -18.84 -1.67
N VAL A 47 -7.13 -17.63 -2.19
CA VAL A 47 -6.67 -16.39 -1.55
C VAL A 47 -7.40 -16.14 -0.24
N ILE A 48 -8.74 -16.23 -0.19
CA ILE A 48 -9.49 -16.02 1.06
C ILE A 48 -9.08 -17.03 2.14
N ARG A 49 -8.85 -18.29 1.76
CA ARG A 49 -8.44 -19.36 2.69
C ARG A 49 -7.15 -19.04 3.45
N ARG A 50 -6.22 -18.32 2.82
CA ARG A 50 -4.97 -17.86 3.45
C ARG A 50 -5.23 -16.91 4.62
N TYR A 51 -6.33 -16.18 4.57
CA TYR A 51 -6.66 -15.09 5.49
C TYR A 51 -7.76 -15.46 6.49
N GLN A 52 -8.37 -16.64 6.34
CA GLN A 52 -9.42 -17.10 7.22
C GLN A 52 -8.84 -17.42 8.62
N PRO A 53 -9.42 -16.87 9.72
CA PRO A 53 -8.98 -17.20 11.07
C PRO A 53 -9.19 -18.69 11.36
N ALA A 54 -8.24 -19.32 12.07
CA ALA A 54 -8.28 -20.75 12.41
C ALA A 54 -9.53 -21.19 13.21
N ASN A 55 -10.21 -20.23 13.84
CA ASN A 55 -11.37 -20.46 14.70
C ASN A 55 -12.71 -20.43 13.95
N VAL A 56 -12.71 -20.13 12.65
CA VAL A 56 -13.92 -20.12 11.82
C VAL A 56 -14.16 -21.55 11.32
N GLY A 57 -15.14 -22.24 11.90
CA GLY A 57 -15.48 -23.63 11.56
C GLY A 57 -16.08 -23.83 10.16
N LEU A 58 -16.34 -22.74 9.43
CA LEU A 58 -16.85 -22.79 8.07
C LEU A 58 -15.75 -23.17 7.09
N ARG A 59 -15.89 -24.32 6.42
CA ARG A 59 -15.01 -24.66 5.29
C ARG A 59 -15.49 -23.90 4.05
N LEU A 60 -14.62 -23.09 3.46
CA LEU A 60 -14.90 -22.34 2.22
C LEU A 60 -15.45 -23.21 1.08
N GLU A 61 -15.07 -24.48 1.02
CA GLU A 61 -15.57 -25.47 0.06
C GLU A 61 -17.10 -25.69 0.15
N ASN A 62 -17.68 -25.44 1.32
CA ASN A 62 -19.11 -25.55 1.59
C ASN A 62 -19.82 -24.19 1.63
N ALA A 63 -19.10 -23.09 1.39
CA ALA A 63 -19.65 -21.76 1.47
C ALA A 63 -20.54 -21.45 0.25
N GLY A 64 -21.76 -21.01 0.53
CA GLY A 64 -22.72 -20.52 -0.47
C GLY A 64 -22.40 -19.09 -0.92
N ASP A 65 -23.07 -18.64 -1.97
CA ASP A 65 -22.92 -17.29 -2.51
C ASP A 65 -23.43 -16.19 -1.57
N ASP A 66 -24.29 -16.55 -0.61
CA ASP A 66 -24.81 -15.71 0.47
C ASP A 66 -23.85 -15.55 1.66
N THR A 67 -22.80 -16.37 1.74
CA THR A 67 -21.81 -16.32 2.82
C THR A 67 -21.20 -14.93 2.94
N SER A 68 -21.40 -14.29 4.08
CA SER A 68 -20.87 -12.97 4.44
C SER A 68 -19.38 -13.04 4.67
N LEU A 69 -18.63 -12.19 3.99
CA LEU A 69 -17.17 -12.15 4.14
C LEU A 69 -16.76 -11.71 5.55
N ILE A 70 -17.53 -10.83 6.18
CA ILE A 70 -17.24 -10.32 7.52
C ILE A 70 -17.85 -11.22 8.58
N GLN A 71 -19.16 -11.49 8.49
CA GLN A 71 -19.89 -12.14 9.58
C GLN A 71 -19.64 -13.65 9.62
N ASP A 72 -19.59 -14.31 8.46
CA ASP A 72 -19.50 -15.77 8.39
C ASP A 72 -18.05 -16.25 8.26
N LEU A 73 -17.22 -15.53 7.52
CA LEU A 73 -15.80 -15.84 7.37
C LEU A 73 -14.90 -15.16 8.39
N GLY A 74 -15.44 -14.26 9.21
CA GLY A 74 -14.71 -13.58 10.27
C GLY A 74 -13.60 -12.63 9.77
N LEU A 75 -13.72 -12.14 8.53
CA LEU A 75 -12.72 -11.25 7.94
C LEU A 75 -12.99 -9.82 8.39
N ASP A 76 -12.03 -9.19 9.04
CA ASP A 76 -12.09 -7.76 9.32
C ASP A 76 -11.86 -6.93 8.04
N SER A 77 -12.10 -5.62 8.13
CA SER A 77 -11.98 -4.70 7.00
C SER A 77 -10.56 -4.59 6.44
N LEU A 78 -9.52 -4.79 7.26
CA LEU A 78 -8.13 -4.77 6.84
C LEU A 78 -7.79 -6.06 6.09
N THR A 79 -8.21 -7.19 6.63
CA THR A 79 -8.03 -8.51 6.02
C THR A 79 -8.73 -8.60 4.65
N LEU A 80 -9.95 -8.08 4.55
CA LEU A 80 -10.69 -7.98 3.29
C LEU A 80 -9.92 -7.20 2.22
N LEU A 81 -9.26 -6.13 2.64
CA LEU A 81 -8.50 -5.28 1.76
C LEU A 81 -7.23 -5.98 1.24
N GLU A 82 -6.52 -6.71 2.10
CA GLU A 82 -5.38 -7.55 1.70
C GLU A 82 -5.77 -8.66 0.71
N ILE A 83 -6.94 -9.28 0.93
CA ILE A 83 -7.51 -10.29 0.01
C ILE A 83 -7.73 -9.67 -1.37
N VAL A 84 -8.36 -8.49 -1.41
CA VAL A 84 -8.65 -7.80 -2.66
C VAL A 84 -7.37 -7.43 -3.40
N LEU A 85 -6.39 -6.84 -2.71
CA LEU A 85 -5.08 -6.51 -3.30
C LEU A 85 -4.41 -7.74 -3.92
N THR A 86 -4.43 -8.85 -3.19
CA THR A 86 -3.85 -10.12 -3.68
C THR A 86 -4.58 -10.60 -4.93
N ILE A 87 -5.91 -10.50 -4.97
CA ILE A 87 -6.73 -10.87 -6.13
C ILE A 87 -6.46 -9.96 -7.33
N GLU A 88 -6.38 -8.64 -7.13
CA GLU A 88 -6.04 -7.68 -8.18
C GLU A 88 -4.68 -7.98 -8.81
N GLU A 89 -3.65 -8.19 -7.98
CA GLU A 89 -2.31 -8.49 -8.46
C GLU A 89 -2.24 -9.84 -9.21
N THR A 90 -2.98 -10.83 -8.72
CA THR A 90 -3.06 -12.19 -9.28
C THR A 90 -3.79 -12.20 -10.63
N LEU A 91 -4.93 -11.52 -10.72
CA LEU A 91 -5.78 -11.53 -11.90
C LEU A 91 -5.45 -10.41 -12.91
N LYS A 92 -4.56 -9.47 -12.54
CA LYS A 92 -4.23 -8.26 -13.31
C LYS A 92 -5.44 -7.41 -13.66
N ILE A 93 -6.34 -7.25 -12.70
CA ILE A 93 -7.52 -6.39 -12.77
C ILE A 93 -7.38 -5.22 -11.81
N GLN A 94 -8.24 -4.21 -11.96
CA GLN A 94 -8.34 -3.09 -11.03
C GLN A 94 -9.76 -2.98 -10.46
N ILE A 95 -9.85 -2.75 -9.17
CA ILE A 95 -11.07 -2.62 -8.39
C ILE A 95 -10.97 -1.28 -7.66
N ASN A 96 -11.91 -0.39 -7.91
CA ASN A 96 -11.90 0.91 -7.25
C ASN A 96 -12.60 0.86 -5.88
N ASN A 97 -12.41 1.91 -5.07
CA ASN A 97 -12.91 1.96 -3.70
C ASN A 97 -14.45 1.92 -3.58
N GLU A 98 -15.17 2.52 -4.51
CA GLU A 98 -16.64 2.49 -4.48
C GLU A 98 -17.15 1.09 -4.81
N GLU A 99 -16.50 0.39 -5.74
CA GLU A 99 -16.81 -1.01 -6.05
C GLU A 99 -16.54 -1.93 -4.85
N LEU A 100 -15.46 -1.69 -4.10
CA LEU A 100 -15.11 -2.45 -2.90
C LEU A 100 -16.16 -2.34 -1.79
N LYS A 101 -16.76 -1.16 -1.64
CA LYS A 101 -17.81 -0.91 -0.65
C LYS A 101 -19.07 -1.71 -0.93
N GLU A 102 -19.30 -2.22 -2.13
CA GLU A 102 -20.49 -3.00 -2.45
C GLU A 102 -20.27 -4.51 -2.25
N ILE A 103 -19.02 -4.96 -2.10
CA ILE A 103 -18.69 -6.37 -1.92
C ILE A 103 -18.91 -6.76 -0.45
N ARG A 104 -19.87 -7.66 -0.21
CA ARG A 104 -20.25 -8.10 1.16
C ARG A 104 -20.29 -9.61 1.34
N THR A 105 -20.58 -10.34 0.27
CA THR A 105 -20.67 -11.81 0.27
C THR A 105 -19.74 -12.44 -0.77
N LEU A 106 -19.48 -13.74 -0.64
CA LEU A 106 -18.71 -14.51 -1.64
C LEU A 106 -19.35 -14.44 -3.03
N GLY A 107 -20.68 -14.48 -3.11
CA GLY A 107 -21.42 -14.37 -4.36
C GLY A 107 -21.23 -13.02 -5.04
N THR A 108 -21.37 -11.92 -4.28
CA THR A 108 -21.16 -10.57 -4.81
C THR A 108 -19.73 -10.37 -5.31
N LEU A 109 -18.72 -10.85 -4.58
CA LEU A 109 -17.32 -10.83 -5.02
C LEU A 109 -17.13 -11.61 -6.33
N ASN A 110 -17.62 -12.85 -6.39
CA ASN A 110 -17.49 -13.69 -7.58
C ASN A 110 -18.19 -13.08 -8.80
N GLN A 111 -19.40 -12.55 -8.62
CA GLN A 111 -20.17 -11.91 -9.69
C GLN A 111 -19.51 -10.63 -10.17
N PHE A 112 -19.02 -9.80 -9.24
CA PHE A 112 -18.31 -8.59 -9.55
C PHE A 112 -17.07 -8.87 -10.41
N LEU A 113 -16.24 -9.83 -9.99
CA LEU A 113 -15.05 -10.23 -10.73
C LEU A 113 -15.41 -10.76 -12.12
N LYS A 114 -16.43 -11.62 -12.24
CA LYS A 114 -16.93 -12.11 -13.54
C LYS A 114 -17.33 -10.97 -14.47
N ASN A 115 -18.06 -9.99 -13.97
CA ASN A 115 -18.48 -8.82 -14.76
C ASN A 115 -17.29 -7.97 -15.18
N LYS A 116 -16.32 -7.75 -14.28
CA LYS A 116 -15.09 -7.00 -14.56
C LYS A 116 -14.29 -7.66 -15.68
N ILE A 117 -14.17 -8.98 -15.64
CA ILE A 117 -13.43 -9.78 -16.64
C ILE A 117 -14.16 -9.78 -17.98
N ALA A 118 -15.49 -9.90 -17.98
CA ALA A 118 -16.30 -9.86 -19.20
C ALA A 118 -16.26 -8.50 -19.91
N GLY A 119 -15.99 -7.41 -19.17
CA GLY A 119 -15.86 -6.05 -19.70
C GLY A 119 -14.43 -5.56 -19.93
N ALA A 120 -13.39 -6.33 -19.56
CA ALA A 120 -12.01 -5.85 -19.54
C ALA A 120 -11.27 -6.07 -20.86
N THR A 121 -11.43 -5.14 -21.80
CA THR A 121 -10.35 -4.75 -22.72
C THR A 121 -10.02 -3.28 -22.48
N ALA A 122 -9.20 -3.02 -21.47
CA ALA A 122 -8.54 -1.72 -21.30
C ALA A 122 -7.07 -1.98 -20.98
N ALA A 123 -6.18 -1.20 -21.58
CA ALA A 123 -4.75 -1.21 -21.31
C ALA A 123 -4.49 -1.13 -19.79
N PRO A 124 -3.36 -1.67 -19.27
CA PRO A 124 -3.09 -1.63 -17.84
C PRO A 124 -3.00 -0.16 -17.41
N ALA A 125 -4.07 0.33 -16.79
CA ALA A 125 -4.07 1.62 -16.13
C ALA A 125 -3.07 1.58 -14.96
N ALA A 126 -2.49 2.72 -14.61
CA ALA A 126 -1.61 2.80 -13.46
C ALA A 126 -2.34 2.30 -12.21
N LYS A 127 -1.64 1.55 -11.35
CA LYS A 127 -2.25 0.94 -10.16
C LYS A 127 -2.68 2.06 -9.21
N GLN A 128 -3.97 2.11 -8.89
CA GLN A 128 -4.56 3.08 -7.98
C GLN A 128 -4.58 2.51 -6.56
N TYR A 129 -4.26 3.36 -5.58
CA TYR A 129 -4.17 3.02 -4.17
C TYR A 129 -5.12 3.91 -3.39
N SER A 130 -5.91 3.28 -2.53
CA SER A 130 -6.75 3.94 -1.55
C SER A 130 -5.98 4.29 -0.29
N ARG A 131 -6.56 5.13 0.57
CA ARG A 131 -5.97 5.46 1.87
C ARG A 131 -5.71 4.21 2.71
N GLU A 132 -6.64 3.26 2.66
CA GLU A 132 -6.53 2.01 3.40
C GLU A 132 -5.41 1.13 2.83
N HIS A 133 -5.27 1.06 1.50
CA HIS A 133 -4.15 0.36 0.84
C HIS A 133 -2.81 1.02 1.20
N ILE A 134 -2.77 2.35 1.19
CA ILE A 134 -1.54 3.08 1.52
C ILE A 134 -1.14 2.81 2.97
N ALA A 135 -2.10 2.78 3.91
CA ALA A 135 -1.84 2.49 5.32
C ALA A 135 -1.31 1.06 5.56
N LEU A 136 -1.63 0.10 4.69
CA LEU A 136 -1.06 -1.25 4.74
C LEU A 136 0.40 -1.30 4.29
N VAL A 137 0.76 -0.47 3.30
CA VAL A 137 2.09 -0.49 2.68
C VAL A 137 3.07 0.39 3.45
N LEU A 138 2.67 1.61 3.79
CA LEU A 138 3.53 2.57 4.47
C LEU A 138 3.70 2.24 5.96
N PRO A 139 4.90 2.45 6.53
CA PRO A 139 5.10 2.33 7.97
C PRO A 139 4.39 3.45 8.76
N GLN A 140 4.14 4.61 8.13
CA GLN A 140 3.44 5.73 8.76
C GLN A 140 1.95 5.44 8.92
N GLN A 141 1.42 5.74 10.10
CA GLN A 141 0.00 5.57 10.44
C GLN A 141 -0.60 6.91 10.89
N PRO A 142 -1.94 7.04 10.90
CA PRO A 142 -2.59 8.20 11.52
C PRO A 142 -2.08 8.47 12.95
N PRO A 143 -1.87 9.74 13.35
CA PRO A 143 -2.17 10.97 12.62
C PRO A 143 -1.03 11.48 11.70
N PHE A 144 -0.02 10.66 11.39
CA PHE A 144 1.16 11.04 10.60
C PHE A 144 1.16 10.46 9.16
N LEU A 145 0.00 10.01 8.67
CA LEU A 145 -0.21 9.54 7.30
C LEU A 145 -0.92 10.62 6.47
N PHE A 146 -0.18 11.20 5.52
CA PHE A 146 -0.58 12.39 4.76
C PHE A 146 -0.92 12.11 3.30
N LEU A 147 -1.40 10.90 3.00
CA LEU A 147 -1.90 10.51 1.68
C LEU A 147 -3.31 9.91 1.82
N ASP A 148 -4.24 10.34 0.97
CA ASP A 148 -5.59 9.78 0.84
C ASP A 148 -5.73 8.85 -0.36
N THR A 149 -5.02 9.15 -1.45
CA THR A 149 -5.04 8.35 -2.69
C THR A 149 -3.67 8.37 -3.33
N ALA A 150 -3.31 7.35 -4.08
CA ALA A 150 -2.13 7.37 -4.94
C ALA A 150 -2.33 6.60 -6.25
N GLU A 151 -1.49 6.90 -7.23
CA GLU A 151 -1.39 6.25 -8.52
C GLU A 151 0.09 6.06 -8.82
N LEU A 152 0.50 4.82 -9.09
CA LEU A 152 1.90 4.49 -9.38
C LEU A 152 2.09 4.11 -10.85
N GLY A 153 2.88 4.91 -11.55
CA GLY A 153 3.46 4.56 -12.84
C GLY A 153 4.76 3.77 -12.69
N ASP A 154 5.45 3.57 -13.81
CA ASP A 154 6.74 2.85 -13.79
C ASP A 154 7.83 3.67 -13.11
N GLU A 155 7.90 4.97 -13.36
CA GLU A 155 8.89 5.89 -12.75
C GLU A 155 8.23 7.10 -12.08
N THR A 156 6.91 7.05 -11.88
CA THR A 156 6.13 8.17 -11.35
C THR A 156 5.23 7.74 -10.21
N VAL A 157 4.98 8.66 -9.29
CA VAL A 157 3.93 8.58 -8.29
C VAL A 157 3.13 9.87 -8.31
N LYS A 158 1.80 9.74 -8.32
CA LYS A 158 0.88 10.85 -8.09
C LYS A 158 0.03 10.51 -6.88
N ALA A 159 -0.06 11.39 -5.91
CA ALA A 159 -0.83 11.17 -4.69
C ALA A 159 -1.66 12.40 -4.35
N GLY A 160 -2.71 12.21 -3.54
CA GLY A 160 -3.63 13.26 -3.13
C GLY A 160 -3.82 13.31 -1.62
N TYR A 161 -4.04 14.50 -1.08
CA TYR A 161 -4.40 14.70 0.33
C TYR A 161 -5.35 15.89 0.48
N GLN A 162 -6.49 15.67 1.14
CA GLN A 162 -7.42 16.73 1.49
C GLN A 162 -7.01 17.36 2.82
N VAL A 163 -6.70 18.65 2.81
CA VAL A 163 -6.47 19.40 4.07
C VAL A 163 -7.82 19.64 4.73
N LYS A 164 -8.06 19.02 5.88
CA LYS A 164 -9.38 18.96 6.52
C LYS A 164 -9.65 20.19 7.40
N GLY A 165 -8.61 20.72 8.03
CA GLY A 165 -8.71 21.81 9.00
C GLY A 165 -8.72 21.35 10.46
N ASP A 166 -8.94 20.06 10.71
CA ASP A 166 -8.93 19.44 12.04
C ASP A 166 -7.63 18.69 12.36
N GLU A 167 -6.65 18.71 11.45
CA GLU A 167 -5.35 18.11 11.71
C GLU A 167 -4.66 18.73 12.94
N PHE A 168 -4.07 17.88 13.78
CA PHE A 168 -3.52 18.28 15.08
C PHE A 168 -2.51 19.44 14.98
N PHE A 169 -1.74 19.53 13.89
CA PHE A 169 -0.74 20.58 13.70
C PHE A 169 -1.35 21.93 13.28
N LEU A 170 -2.55 21.96 12.69
CA LEU A 170 -3.20 23.22 12.28
C LEU A 170 -3.70 24.03 13.48
N ALA A 171 -3.99 23.36 14.60
CA ALA A 171 -4.34 24.03 15.85
C ALA A 171 -3.23 24.96 16.36
N GLY A 172 -1.97 24.63 16.06
CA GLY A 172 -0.79 25.41 16.47
C GLY A 172 -0.09 26.17 15.34
N HIS A 173 -0.44 25.91 14.07
CA HIS A 173 0.26 26.45 12.91
C HIS A 173 -0.74 27.11 11.95
N PHE A 174 -1.18 28.34 12.19
CA PHE A 174 -0.87 29.20 13.35
C PHE A 174 -2.16 29.65 14.03
N LYS A 175 -2.04 30.19 15.25
CA LYS A 175 -3.17 30.83 15.94
C LYS A 175 -3.83 31.85 15.01
N ASP A 176 -5.14 31.73 14.82
CA ASP A 176 -5.99 32.58 13.96
C ASP A 176 -5.68 32.55 12.43
N GLU A 177 -4.62 31.87 11.99
CA GLU A 177 -4.28 31.65 10.57
C GLU A 177 -3.77 30.22 10.36
N PRO A 178 -4.65 29.20 10.26
CA PRO A 178 -4.24 27.82 10.00
C PRO A 178 -3.62 27.69 8.61
N ILE A 179 -2.38 27.22 8.58
CA ILE A 179 -1.54 27.02 7.39
C ILE A 179 -0.97 25.61 7.46
N PHE A 180 -1.06 24.85 6.36
CA PHE A 180 -0.42 23.54 6.27
C PHE A 180 1.12 23.69 6.36
N PRO A 181 1.80 23.08 7.33
CA PRO A 181 3.23 23.28 7.53
C PRO A 181 4.05 22.80 6.33
N ALA A 182 5.10 23.56 5.99
CA ALA A 182 6.05 23.18 4.93
C ALA A 182 6.71 21.81 5.20
N SER A 183 7.03 21.53 6.46
CA SER A 183 7.60 20.24 6.88
C SER A 183 6.67 19.07 6.61
N VAL A 184 5.37 19.21 6.93
CA VAL A 184 4.35 18.19 6.66
C VAL A 184 4.13 18.01 5.16
N LEU A 185 4.23 19.10 4.38
CA LEU A 185 4.15 19.03 2.92
C LEU A 185 5.29 18.21 2.32
N PHE A 186 6.53 18.46 2.76
CA PHE A 186 7.69 17.68 2.28
C PHE A 186 7.66 16.24 2.78
N GLU A 187 7.17 16.00 3.99
CA GLU A 187 6.90 14.66 4.51
C GLU A 187 5.90 13.92 3.62
N ALA A 188 4.79 14.54 3.23
CA ALA A 188 3.79 13.94 2.34
C ALA A 188 4.36 13.59 0.96
N LEU A 189 5.21 14.46 0.37
CA LEU A 189 5.93 14.16 -0.87
C LEU A 189 6.84 12.95 -0.72
N GLY A 190 7.53 12.83 0.42
CA GLY A 190 8.38 11.67 0.66
C GLY A 190 7.62 10.40 1.02
N GLN A 191 6.45 10.48 1.65
CA GLN A 191 5.53 9.33 1.80
C GLN A 191 5.08 8.82 0.43
N ALA A 192 4.77 9.70 -0.52
CA ALA A 192 4.42 9.31 -1.88
C ALA A 192 5.61 8.61 -2.58
N ALA A 193 6.81 9.15 -2.46
CA ALA A 193 8.03 8.50 -2.97
C ALA A 193 8.32 7.15 -2.27
N CYS A 194 8.09 7.06 -0.96
CA CYS A 194 8.25 5.85 -0.16
C CYS A 194 7.29 4.75 -0.62
N LEU A 195 6.03 5.10 -0.90
CA LEU A 195 5.05 4.17 -1.46
C LEU A 195 5.54 3.58 -2.79
N TRP A 196 6.09 4.42 -3.67
CA TRP A 196 6.70 3.94 -4.92
C TRP A 196 7.88 3.01 -4.62
N VAL A 197 8.78 3.36 -3.69
CA VAL A 197 9.92 2.52 -3.31
C VAL A 197 9.44 1.15 -2.85
N LEU A 198 8.44 1.07 -1.98
CA LEU A 198 7.96 -0.21 -1.45
C LEU A 198 7.23 -1.07 -2.49
N GLU A 199 6.46 -0.47 -3.39
CA GLU A 199 5.66 -1.22 -4.37
C GLU A 199 6.43 -1.57 -5.66
N LYS A 200 7.42 -0.76 -6.05
CA LYS A 200 8.10 -0.88 -7.35
C LYS A 200 9.56 -1.30 -7.23
N ALA A 201 10.31 -0.74 -6.28
CA ALA A 201 11.76 -0.99 -6.21
C ALA A 201 12.14 -2.45 -5.91
N PRO A 202 11.41 -3.24 -5.10
CA PRO A 202 11.78 -4.63 -4.84
C PRO A 202 11.88 -5.48 -6.10
N LYS A 203 10.94 -5.30 -7.03
CA LYS A 203 10.91 -6.02 -8.31
C LYS A 203 12.04 -5.56 -9.24
N LEU A 204 12.42 -4.28 -9.18
CA LEU A 204 13.48 -3.71 -10.02
C LEU A 204 14.89 -4.03 -9.49
N LEU A 205 15.03 -4.17 -8.17
CA LEU A 205 16.29 -4.50 -7.50
C LEU A 205 16.46 -5.99 -7.22
N SER A 206 15.42 -6.80 -7.45
CA SER A 206 15.35 -8.21 -7.07
C SER A 206 15.70 -8.43 -5.60
N LYS A 207 15.18 -7.57 -4.73
CA LYS A 207 15.55 -7.50 -3.30
C LYS A 207 14.36 -7.01 -2.48
N GLU A 208 14.10 -7.64 -1.33
CA GLU A 208 13.10 -7.16 -0.39
C GLU A 208 13.53 -5.84 0.26
N ILE A 209 12.60 -4.91 0.42
CA ILE A 209 12.81 -3.66 1.14
C ILE A 209 11.85 -3.65 2.33
N LYS A 210 12.41 -3.61 3.54
CA LYS A 210 11.62 -3.55 4.77
C LYS A 210 11.03 -2.15 4.95
N THR A 211 9.75 -2.08 5.26
CA THR A 211 8.97 -0.83 5.40
C THR A 211 9.55 0.12 6.43
N ASN A 212 10.04 -0.39 7.55
CA ASN A 212 10.60 0.38 8.65
C ASN A 212 12.07 0.83 8.46
N HIS A 213 12.69 0.52 7.31
CA HIS A 213 14.11 0.81 7.06
C HIS A 213 14.30 1.85 5.95
N ILE A 214 13.33 2.74 5.72
CA ILE A 214 13.39 3.81 4.72
C ILE A 214 13.49 5.17 5.41
N PHE A 215 14.53 5.93 5.08
CA PHE A 215 14.84 7.22 5.72
C PHE A 215 15.04 8.33 4.69
N PHE A 216 14.63 9.55 5.05
CA PHE A 216 14.97 10.75 4.29
C PHE A 216 16.45 11.07 4.51
N ALA A 217 17.27 10.85 3.48
CA ALA A 217 18.70 11.10 3.54
C ALA A 217 19.08 12.50 3.06
N THR A 218 18.32 13.07 2.12
CA THR A 218 18.58 14.42 1.60
C THR A 218 17.29 15.02 1.04
N LEU A 219 17.07 16.30 1.31
CA LEU A 219 16.15 17.15 0.58
C LEU A 219 16.96 18.34 0.06
N ASP A 220 17.12 18.41 -1.25
CA ASP A 220 17.88 19.47 -1.92
C ASP A 220 16.99 20.18 -2.95
N GLY A 221 17.17 21.50 -3.07
CA GLY A 221 16.28 22.37 -3.85
C GLY A 221 14.83 22.40 -3.34
N ALA A 222 14.62 22.33 -2.03
CA ALA A 222 13.28 22.35 -1.44
C ALA A 222 12.73 23.80 -1.38
N HIS A 223 11.59 24.04 -2.03
CA HIS A 223 10.95 25.34 -2.10
C HIS A 223 9.46 25.26 -1.79
N VAL A 224 8.95 26.22 -1.02
CA VAL A 224 7.50 26.47 -0.86
C VAL A 224 7.20 27.84 -1.43
N TYR A 225 6.32 27.89 -2.43
CA TYR A 225 5.97 29.10 -3.16
C TYR A 225 4.69 29.73 -2.64
N ARG A 226 3.77 28.93 -2.09
CA ARG A 226 2.42 29.37 -1.70
C ARG A 226 1.97 28.70 -0.40
N LYS A 227 1.22 29.45 0.43
CA LYS A 227 0.55 28.92 1.62
C LYS A 227 -0.56 27.98 1.20
N VAL A 228 -0.68 26.85 1.90
CA VAL A 228 -1.81 25.91 1.76
C VAL A 228 -2.69 26.02 3.01
N ARG A 229 -4.01 25.98 2.83
CA ARG A 229 -5.02 26.25 3.86
C ARG A 229 -6.03 25.11 3.99
N PRO A 230 -6.75 25.03 5.13
CA PRO A 230 -7.91 24.14 5.28
C PRO A 230 -8.87 24.20 4.09
N GLY A 231 -9.41 23.04 3.71
CA GLY A 231 -10.32 22.87 2.58
C GLY A 231 -9.63 22.70 1.22
N GLN A 232 -8.31 22.90 1.10
CA GLN A 232 -7.61 22.71 -0.17
C GLN A 232 -7.22 21.25 -0.42
N GLN A 233 -7.37 20.83 -1.68
CA GLN A 233 -6.93 19.52 -2.16
C GLN A 233 -5.48 19.64 -2.66
N LEU A 234 -4.56 18.97 -1.97
CA LEU A 234 -3.18 18.83 -2.41
C LEU A 234 -3.06 17.68 -3.41
N THR A 235 -2.26 17.89 -4.44
CA THR A 235 -1.75 16.85 -5.35
C THR A 235 -0.23 16.84 -5.25
N PHE A 236 0.33 15.67 -4.95
CA PHE A 236 1.75 15.40 -4.86
C PHE A 236 2.19 14.59 -6.08
N GLU A 237 3.27 14.99 -6.73
CA GLU A 237 3.84 14.27 -7.86
C GLU A 237 5.32 14.04 -7.62
N GLY A 238 5.76 12.80 -7.81
CA GLY A 238 7.15 12.39 -7.74
C GLY A 238 7.57 11.70 -9.02
N ARG A 239 8.75 12.02 -9.53
CA ARG A 239 9.39 11.34 -10.65
C ARG A 239 10.71 10.75 -10.18
N LEU A 240 10.88 9.45 -10.37
CA LEU A 240 12.14 8.76 -10.12
C LEU A 240 13.20 9.36 -11.05
N VAL A 241 14.29 9.84 -10.46
CA VAL A 241 15.48 10.32 -11.17
C VAL A 241 16.52 9.21 -11.23
N LYS A 242 16.67 8.45 -10.15
CA LYS A 242 17.65 7.37 -10.06
C LYS A 242 17.27 6.34 -9.00
N LEU A 243 17.42 5.07 -9.33
CA LEU A 243 17.35 3.96 -8.39
C LEU A 243 18.68 3.22 -8.36
N ARG A 244 19.27 3.05 -7.17
CA ARG A 244 20.49 2.25 -6.94
C ARG A 244 20.57 1.86 -5.47
N ASP A 245 20.56 0.58 -5.14
CA ASP A 245 20.72 0.11 -3.75
C ASP A 245 21.92 0.80 -3.04
N PRO A 246 21.74 1.38 -1.84
CA PRO A 246 20.54 1.43 -0.98
C PRO A 246 19.72 2.74 -1.10
N VAL A 247 19.57 3.33 -2.29
CA VAL A 247 19.05 4.70 -2.49
C VAL A 247 18.09 4.82 -3.68
N ALA A 248 17.02 5.58 -3.49
CA ALA A 248 16.17 6.11 -4.55
C ALA A 248 16.15 7.65 -4.50
N ILE A 249 16.20 8.27 -5.68
CA ILE A 249 16.23 9.73 -5.85
C ILE A 249 15.03 10.14 -6.67
N PHE A 250 14.29 11.14 -6.18
CA PHE A 250 13.11 11.69 -6.82
C PHE A 250 13.21 13.20 -7.00
N SER A 251 12.58 13.70 -8.06
CA SER A 251 12.18 15.10 -8.16
C SER A 251 10.68 15.18 -7.88
N CYS A 252 10.27 16.13 -7.04
CA CYS A 252 8.93 16.16 -6.47
C CYS A 252 8.29 17.54 -6.59
N THR A 253 6.98 17.58 -6.77
CA THR A 253 6.17 18.80 -6.77
C THR A 253 4.87 18.61 -6.02
N ALA A 254 4.41 19.66 -5.34
CA ALA A 254 3.06 19.72 -4.80
C ALA A 254 2.28 20.84 -5.49
N SER A 255 0.99 20.64 -5.73
CA SER A 255 0.08 21.64 -6.30
C SER A 255 -1.30 21.63 -5.62
N VAL A 256 -2.00 22.75 -5.75
CA VAL A 256 -3.42 22.90 -5.40
C VAL A 256 -4.11 23.45 -6.65
N ASN A 257 -5.14 22.77 -7.15
CA ASN A 257 -5.84 23.15 -8.40
C ASN A 257 -4.90 23.34 -9.61
N GLY A 258 -3.82 22.55 -9.68
CA GLY A 258 -2.80 22.66 -10.73
C GLY A 258 -1.75 23.76 -10.50
N ASP A 259 -1.96 24.67 -9.55
CA ASP A 259 -0.98 25.69 -9.21
C ASP A 259 0.10 25.10 -8.28
N ARG A 260 1.36 25.15 -8.72
CA ARG A 260 2.50 24.65 -7.94
C ARG A 260 2.63 25.38 -6.61
N VAL A 261 2.55 24.66 -5.50
CA VAL A 261 2.71 25.23 -4.14
C VAL A 261 4.08 24.92 -3.55
N ALA A 262 4.73 23.84 -3.97
CA ALA A 262 6.06 23.46 -3.52
C ALA A 262 6.81 22.57 -4.51
N ALA A 263 8.11 22.42 -4.27
CA ALA A 263 9.04 21.63 -5.06
C ALA A 263 10.13 21.03 -4.18
N ILE A 264 10.67 19.89 -4.61
CA ILE A 264 11.95 19.35 -4.17
C ILE A 264 12.68 18.90 -5.43
N ASP A 265 13.82 19.51 -5.75
CA ASP A 265 14.59 19.11 -6.94
C ASP A 265 15.18 17.71 -6.77
N ARG A 266 15.66 17.40 -5.56
CA ARG A 266 16.26 16.13 -5.22
C ARG A 266 15.88 15.66 -3.81
N LEU A 267 14.86 14.81 -3.74
CA LEU A 267 14.51 14.00 -2.58
C LEU A 267 15.28 12.68 -2.64
N VAL A 268 16.03 12.34 -1.60
CA VAL A 268 16.79 11.09 -1.50
C VAL A 268 16.22 10.25 -0.37
N LEU A 269 15.67 9.09 -0.72
CA LEU A 269 15.30 8.04 0.22
C LEU A 269 16.40 7.00 0.26
N ALA A 270 16.96 6.77 1.44
CA ALA A 270 17.90 5.67 1.68
C ALA A 270 17.16 4.52 2.36
N PHE A 271 17.43 3.28 1.94
CA PHE A 271 16.75 2.09 2.44
C PHE A 271 17.68 0.90 2.70
N GLY A 272 17.52 0.24 3.84
CA GLY A 272 18.30 -0.97 4.17
C GLY A 272 18.68 -1.06 5.65
N GLU A 273 18.97 -2.28 6.12
CA GLU A 273 19.22 -2.56 7.54
C GLU A 273 20.41 -1.80 8.11
N GLN A 274 21.41 -1.51 7.28
CA GLN A 274 22.62 -0.77 7.67
C GLN A 274 22.34 0.66 8.12
N LEU A 275 21.14 1.18 7.87
CA LEU A 275 20.71 2.54 8.25
C LEU A 275 20.04 2.59 9.63
N VAL A 276 19.70 1.43 10.22
CA VAL A 276 19.12 1.36 11.56
C VAL A 276 20.25 1.42 12.58
N PRO A 277 20.26 2.41 13.51
CA PRO A 277 21.23 2.43 14.59
C PRO A 277 21.17 1.13 15.39
N GLU A 278 22.31 0.54 15.76
CA GLU A 278 22.33 -0.56 16.72
C GLU A 278 21.64 -0.10 18.01
N GLU A 279 20.67 -0.86 18.50
CA GLU A 279 20.08 -0.59 19.81
C GLU A 279 21.21 -0.65 20.85
N PRO A 280 21.40 0.41 21.68
CA PRO A 280 22.34 0.29 22.78
C PRO A 280 21.90 -0.88 23.64
N ALA A 281 22.82 -1.81 23.90
CA ALA A 281 22.56 -2.95 24.78
C ALA A 281 21.91 -2.43 26.07
N VAL A 282 20.65 -2.84 26.31
CA VAL A 282 19.94 -2.50 27.53
C VAL A 282 20.73 -3.15 28.67
N THR A 283 21.59 -2.36 29.30
CA THR A 283 22.20 -2.75 30.57
C THR A 283 21.07 -2.72 31.58
N THR A 284 20.50 -3.88 31.88
CA THR A 284 19.63 -4.04 33.04
C THR A 284 20.40 -3.51 34.24
N PRO A 285 19.95 -2.45 34.94
CA PRO A 285 20.61 -2.02 36.15
C PRO A 285 20.59 -3.19 37.12
N ALA A 286 21.75 -3.49 37.73
CA ALA A 286 21.84 -4.51 38.75
C ALA A 286 20.80 -4.20 39.83
N VAL A 287 19.83 -5.09 40.01
CA VAL A 287 18.89 -5.03 41.12
C VAL A 287 19.72 -5.19 42.38
N THR A 288 19.94 -4.09 43.11
CA THR A 288 20.49 -4.17 44.46
C THR A 288 19.49 -4.95 45.31
N PRO A 289 19.89 -6.08 45.93
CA PRO A 289 19.00 -6.80 46.82
C PRO A 289 18.60 -5.88 47.98
N PRO A 290 17.36 -5.99 48.48
CA PRO A 290 16.91 -5.19 49.61
C PRO A 290 17.80 -5.46 50.83
N PRO A 291 18.07 -4.45 51.68
CA PRO A 291 18.88 -4.62 52.87
C PRO A 291 18.25 -5.68 53.78
N ALA A 292 19.08 -6.59 54.29
CA ALA A 292 18.65 -7.64 55.21
C ALA A 292 17.99 -7.00 56.45
N ALA A 293 16.77 -7.45 56.76
CA ALA A 293 16.10 -7.06 57.98
C ALA A 293 16.96 -7.48 59.18
N THR A 294 17.29 -6.51 60.04
CA THR A 294 17.97 -6.76 61.31
C THR A 294 16.95 -7.28 62.32
N PRO A 295 17.35 -8.20 63.23
CA PRO A 295 16.44 -8.89 64.15
C PRO A 295 15.87 -8.00 65.25
#